data_AF-A0A164BXJ8-F1
#
_entry.id   AF-A0A164BXJ8-F1
#
_cell.length_a   1.000
_cell.length_b   1.000
_cell.length_c   1.000
_cell.angle_alpha   90.00
_cell.angle_beta   90.00
_cell.angle_gamma   90.00
#
_symmetry.space_group_name_H-M   'P 1'
#
loop_
_entity.id
_entity.type
_entity.pdbx_description
1 polymer ?
#
loop_
_entity_poly.entity_id
_entity_poly.type
_entity_poly.pdbx_seq_one_letter_code
_entity_poly.pdbx_strand_id
1 'polypeptide(L)'
;MGAEPSIARFVWAVWPWMNWLVPAFVCFHGLFGNGGWESSFLIYGAVVIIPAFALLAALPRFLLRKCGYQSAPLPIVPLLFVIWWGWTCVGAAMPGVTDSAPLPSILNSLTGERLPSAIDAVLVTGGALAGTLAWAAVITIALVLAHRARAGMPLSKPSRAGVIVAWVAACAMPALLIAICVTGVHLGASALDANGDTHAAAEGRDRDARHELDQERYTTLQHDLADVRALISPTGWTGAEARAKAGHCPWETQATDCYSFDARFVHETAGEPDFVGIADSLQDSGWDTQDVMTDEWGARELDARSPHGVSITIRYSTVDSSHFINVRATSPSWWGSRYDIRVPEEGVDPDRVWTAEDFPA
;
A
#
# COMPACT_ATOMS: atom_id res chain seq x y z
N MET A 1 52.77 -0.70 10.84
CA MET A 1 51.80 -1.34 9.92
C MET A 1 50.41 -0.88 10.34
N GLY A 2 49.82 0.08 9.62
CA GLY A 2 48.51 0.63 9.96
C GLY A 2 47.46 -0.49 9.86
N ALA A 3 46.80 -0.79 10.97
CA ALA A 3 45.71 -1.75 10.96
C ALA A 3 44.56 -1.14 10.17
N GLU A 4 44.37 -1.55 8.91
CA GLU A 4 43.21 -1.17 8.11
C GLU A 4 41.94 -1.38 8.96
N PRO A 5 41.03 -0.39 9.01
CA PRO A 5 39.78 -0.55 9.71
C PRO A 5 38.99 -1.66 9.03
N SER A 6 38.95 -2.84 9.65
CA SER A 6 38.17 -3.96 9.13
C SER A 6 36.67 -3.63 9.22
N ILE A 7 35.90 -4.00 8.19
CA ILE A 7 34.44 -3.81 8.14
C ILE A 7 33.74 -4.31 9.41
N ALA A 8 34.25 -5.40 10.01
CA ALA A 8 33.78 -5.94 11.28
C ALA A 8 33.90 -4.97 12.46
N ARG A 9 34.95 -4.15 12.53
CA ARG A 9 35.11 -3.11 13.55
C ARG A 9 34.23 -1.91 13.27
N PHE A 10 34.11 -1.50 12.00
CA PHE A 10 33.22 -0.41 11.59
C PHE A 10 31.76 -0.72 11.95
N VAL A 11 31.26 -1.88 11.48
CA VAL A 11 29.90 -2.34 11.79
C VAL A 11 29.69 -2.49 13.28
N TRP A 12 30.70 -2.97 14.00
CA TRP A 12 30.63 -3.03 15.46
C TRP A 12 30.56 -1.64 16.11
N ALA A 13 31.23 -0.61 15.59
CA ALA A 13 31.11 0.74 16.14
C ALA A 13 29.73 1.36 15.85
N VAL A 14 29.19 1.10 14.65
CA VAL A 14 27.94 1.70 14.14
C VAL A 14 26.68 1.00 14.65
N TRP A 15 26.76 -0.30 14.99
CA TRP A 15 25.60 -1.10 15.39
C TRP A 15 24.71 -0.46 16.47
N PRO A 16 25.24 0.07 17.60
CA PRO A 16 24.39 0.73 18.59
C PRO A 16 23.55 1.87 17.98
N TRP A 17 24.16 2.71 17.14
CA TRP A 17 23.48 3.83 16.50
C TRP A 17 22.36 3.34 15.56
N MET A 18 22.65 2.34 14.72
CA MET A 18 21.64 1.80 13.80
C MET A 18 20.45 1.16 14.52
N ASN A 19 20.67 0.56 15.69
CA ASN A 19 19.57 0.02 16.50
C ASN A 19 18.61 1.10 17.00
N TRP A 20 19.06 2.35 17.14
CA TRP A 20 18.20 3.48 17.50
C TRP A 20 17.62 4.17 16.26
N LEU A 21 18.47 4.40 15.24
CA LEU A 21 18.09 5.15 14.05
C LEU A 21 17.03 4.43 13.22
N VAL A 22 17.11 3.12 13.06
CA VAL A 22 16.14 2.35 12.26
C VAL A 22 14.72 2.43 12.84
N PRO A 23 14.46 2.06 14.12
CA PRO A 23 13.11 2.20 14.67
C PRO A 23 12.69 3.66 14.81
N ALA A 24 13.61 4.60 15.06
CA ALA A 24 13.27 6.02 15.02
C ALA A 24 12.81 6.46 13.63
N PHE A 25 13.52 6.04 12.57
CA PHE A 25 13.12 6.32 11.19
C PHE A 25 11.74 5.75 10.90
N VAL A 26 11.45 4.51 11.31
CA VAL A 26 10.10 3.93 11.17
C VAL A 26 9.06 4.72 11.98
N CYS A 27 9.33 5.06 13.24
CA CYS A 27 8.34 5.79 14.06
C CYS A 27 8.07 7.22 13.55
N PHE A 28 9.07 7.86 12.93
CA PHE A 28 9.00 9.23 12.44
C PHE A 28 8.89 9.34 10.92
N HIS A 29 8.67 8.23 10.19
CA HIS A 29 8.61 8.26 8.72
C HIS A 29 7.51 9.22 8.24
N GLY A 30 6.40 9.29 8.96
CA GLY A 30 5.26 10.15 8.65
C GLY A 30 5.55 11.65 8.78
N LEU A 31 6.67 12.06 9.39
CA LEU A 31 7.12 13.46 9.39
C LEU A 31 7.84 13.85 8.09
N PHE A 32 8.41 12.88 7.38
CA PHE A 32 9.13 13.08 6.13
C PHE A 32 8.25 12.85 4.89
N GLY A 33 7.01 12.40 5.09
CA GLY A 33 6.01 12.19 4.04
C GLY A 33 4.63 12.67 4.51
N ASN A 34 3.59 12.30 3.77
CA ASN A 34 2.21 12.52 4.23
C ASN A 34 1.82 11.38 5.20
N GLY A 35 2.09 11.56 6.49
CA GLY A 35 1.72 10.60 7.54
C GLY A 35 0.22 10.61 7.85
N GLY A 36 -0.36 9.42 8.00
CA GLY A 36 -1.76 9.23 8.39
C GLY A 36 -1.96 9.09 9.91
N TRP A 37 -3.09 8.50 10.31
CA TRP A 37 -3.36 8.26 11.73
C TRP A 37 -2.38 7.25 12.33
N GLU A 38 -1.91 6.27 11.55
CA GLU A 38 -0.90 5.29 11.96
C GLU A 38 0.42 5.97 12.34
N SER A 39 0.82 6.99 11.60
CA SER A 39 2.00 7.81 11.89
C SER A 39 1.85 8.51 13.25
N SER A 40 0.63 8.93 13.59
CA SER A 40 0.34 9.48 14.92
C SER A 40 0.52 8.43 16.03
N PHE A 41 -0.01 7.21 15.85
CA PHE A 41 0.22 6.11 16.80
C PHE A 41 1.70 5.78 16.96
N LEU A 42 2.46 5.78 15.85
CA LEU A 42 3.89 5.52 15.87
C LEU A 42 4.67 6.63 16.59
N ILE A 43 4.29 7.90 16.42
CA ILE A 43 4.90 9.04 17.11
C ILE A 43 4.59 8.99 18.62
N TYR A 44 3.32 8.81 19.00
CA TYR A 44 2.95 8.71 20.42
C TYR A 44 3.54 7.45 21.08
N GLY A 45 3.56 6.34 20.35
CA GLY A 45 4.17 5.08 20.76
C GLY A 45 5.69 5.10 20.74
N ALA A 46 6.34 6.09 20.12
CA ALA A 46 7.79 6.13 19.91
C ALA A 46 8.58 6.01 21.21
N VAL A 47 8.07 6.58 22.30
CA VAL A 47 8.68 6.51 23.64
C VAL A 47 8.83 5.08 24.14
N VAL A 48 7.96 4.16 23.70
CA VAL A 48 8.00 2.74 24.06
C VAL A 48 8.59 1.89 22.94
N ILE A 49 8.17 2.12 21.69
CA ILE A 49 8.55 1.34 20.51
C ILE A 49 10.06 1.48 20.26
N ILE A 50 10.59 2.71 20.23
CA ILE A 50 12.01 2.93 19.91
C ILE A 50 12.92 2.24 20.93
N PRO A 51 12.77 2.42 22.26
CA PRO A 51 13.60 1.70 23.22
C PRO A 51 13.41 0.18 23.15
N ALA A 52 12.18 -0.32 23.00
CA ALA A 52 11.92 -1.76 22.94
C ALA A 52 12.65 -2.41 21.76
N PHE A 53 12.49 -1.87 20.55
CA PHE A 53 13.15 -2.39 19.35
C PHE A 53 14.66 -2.16 19.38
N ALA A 54 15.15 -1.02 19.87
CA ALA A 54 16.58 -0.75 19.98
C ALA A 54 17.27 -1.72 20.95
N LEU A 55 16.64 -2.03 22.08
CA LEU A 55 17.14 -3.00 23.05
C LEU A 55 17.10 -4.44 22.50
N LEU A 56 16.01 -4.82 21.82
CA LEU A 56 15.89 -6.12 21.15
C LEU A 56 16.96 -6.30 20.06
N ALA A 57 17.23 -5.26 19.26
CA ALA A 57 18.27 -5.26 18.25
C ALA A 57 19.69 -5.21 18.86
N ALA A 58 19.84 -4.73 20.10
CA ALA A 58 21.11 -4.71 20.82
C ALA A 58 21.43 -6.03 21.54
N LEU A 59 20.43 -6.89 21.77
CA LEU A 59 20.59 -8.17 22.48
C LEU A 59 21.75 -9.05 21.96
N PRO A 60 21.91 -9.28 20.63
CA PRO A 60 23.02 -10.11 20.12
C PRO A 60 24.38 -9.52 20.48
N ARG A 61 24.51 -8.19 20.40
CA ARG A 61 25.73 -7.48 20.73
C ARG A 61 26.07 -7.61 22.22
N PHE A 62 25.08 -7.51 23.10
CA PHE A 62 25.30 -7.71 24.54
C PHE A 62 25.80 -9.12 24.86
N LEU A 63 25.21 -10.14 24.22
CA LEU A 63 25.64 -11.54 24.37
C LEU A 63 27.11 -11.72 23.92
N LEU A 64 27.45 -11.19 22.75
CA LEU A 64 28.81 -11.26 22.21
C LEU A 64 29.83 -10.48 23.06
N ARG A 65 29.48 -9.29 23.56
CA ARG A 65 30.34 -8.52 24.46
C ARG A 65 30.64 -9.25 25.76
N LYS A 66 29.63 -9.89 26.37
CA LYS A 66 29.82 -10.71 27.58
C LYS A 66 30.76 -11.89 27.35
N CYS A 67 30.90 -12.34 26.10
CA CYS A 67 31.82 -13.39 25.69
C CYS A 67 33.19 -12.86 25.19
N GLY A 68 33.50 -11.57 25.40
CA GLY A 68 34.82 -10.99 25.10
C GLY A 68 35.03 -10.53 23.66
N TYR A 69 34.01 -10.54 22.80
CA TYR A 69 34.14 -10.03 21.43
C TYR A 69 34.30 -8.51 21.40
N GLN A 70 35.31 -8.03 20.67
CA GLN A 70 35.59 -6.61 20.46
C GLN A 70 35.22 -6.10 19.06
N SER A 71 34.78 -7.00 18.18
CA SER A 71 34.35 -6.72 16.80
C SER A 71 33.21 -7.65 16.41
N ALA A 72 32.42 -7.27 15.39
CA ALA A 72 31.35 -8.10 14.88
C ALA A 72 31.92 -9.38 14.25
N PRO A 73 31.43 -10.58 14.63
CA PRO A 73 31.75 -11.81 13.91
C PRO A 73 31.37 -11.68 12.43
N LEU A 74 32.27 -12.07 11.52
CA LEU A 74 32.05 -11.92 10.07
C LEU A 74 30.71 -12.47 9.56
N PRO A 75 30.19 -13.63 10.03
CA PRO A 75 28.89 -14.13 9.58
C PRO A 75 27.71 -13.21 9.92
N ILE A 76 27.84 -12.38 10.96
CA ILE A 76 26.79 -11.46 11.42
C ILE A 76 26.77 -10.17 10.58
N VAL A 77 27.94 -9.74 10.08
CA VAL A 77 28.07 -8.49 9.33
C VAL A 77 27.09 -8.36 8.14
N PRO A 78 27.00 -9.30 7.20
CA PRO A 78 26.07 -9.16 6.08
C PRO A 78 24.61 -9.17 6.53
N LEU A 79 24.27 -9.94 7.58
CA LEU A 79 22.92 -9.98 8.13
C LEU A 79 22.52 -8.64 8.76
N LEU A 80 23.46 -7.92 9.39
CA LEU A 80 23.17 -6.58 9.91
C LEU A 80 22.81 -5.59 8.80
N PHE A 81 23.46 -5.67 7.64
CA PHE A 81 23.06 -4.85 6.49
C PHE A 81 21.67 -5.23 5.98
N VAL A 82 21.32 -6.53 5.93
CA VAL A 82 19.96 -6.97 5.57
C VAL A 82 18.93 -6.47 6.58
N ILE A 83 19.22 -6.50 7.88
CA ILE A 83 18.33 -5.97 8.93
C ILE A 83 18.13 -4.47 8.73
N TRP A 84 19.22 -3.69 8.64
CA TRP A 84 19.13 -2.23 8.56
C TRP A 84 18.39 -1.80 7.30
N TRP A 85 18.80 -2.31 6.14
CA TRP A 85 18.18 -1.94 4.88
C TRP A 85 16.76 -2.48 4.77
N GLY A 86 16.48 -3.71 5.22
CA GLY A 86 15.11 -4.27 5.20
C GLY A 86 14.11 -3.40 5.96
N TRP A 87 14.45 -2.93 7.16
CA TRP A 87 13.58 -2.03 7.92
C TRP A 87 13.57 -0.59 7.38
N THR A 88 14.66 -0.11 6.78
CA THR A 88 14.65 1.15 6.03
C THR A 88 13.72 1.07 4.82
N CYS A 89 13.69 -0.05 4.08
CA CYS A 89 12.73 -0.28 3.00
C CYS A 89 11.29 -0.17 3.51
N VAL A 90 10.99 -0.83 4.63
CA VAL A 90 9.66 -0.79 5.26
C VAL A 90 9.26 0.65 5.57
N GLY A 91 10.10 1.41 6.30
CA GLY A 91 9.76 2.80 6.64
C GLY A 91 9.65 3.73 5.43
N ALA A 92 10.40 3.46 4.35
CA ALA A 92 10.36 4.27 3.14
C ALA A 92 9.16 3.94 2.24
N ALA A 93 8.78 2.67 2.15
CA ALA A 93 7.72 2.16 1.27
C ALA A 93 6.34 2.13 1.94
N MET A 94 6.26 2.13 3.27
CA MET A 94 4.99 2.07 3.99
C MET A 94 4.13 3.31 3.66
N PRO A 95 2.95 3.13 3.03
CA PRO A 95 2.02 4.23 2.80
C PRO A 95 1.35 4.64 4.12
N GLY A 96 0.95 5.92 4.21
CA GLY A 96 0.10 6.38 5.30
C GLY A 96 -1.36 5.98 5.09
N VAL A 97 -2.18 5.99 6.14
CA VAL A 97 -3.60 5.66 6.10
C VAL A 97 -4.41 6.79 6.73
N THR A 98 -5.42 7.28 6.01
CA THR A 98 -6.44 8.20 6.55
C THR A 98 -7.81 7.55 6.50
N ASP A 99 -8.80 8.19 7.12
CA ASP A 99 -10.20 7.75 7.08
C ASP A 99 -10.79 7.74 5.66
N SER A 100 -10.11 8.37 4.69
CA SER A 100 -10.63 8.59 3.34
C SER A 100 -9.78 7.93 2.25
N ALA A 101 -8.45 7.82 2.42
CA ALA A 101 -7.56 7.24 1.41
C ALA A 101 -6.16 6.91 1.96
N PRO A 102 -5.41 6.00 1.30
CA PRO A 102 -3.99 5.83 1.55
C PRO A 102 -3.21 7.10 1.12
N LEU A 103 -2.26 7.52 1.95
CA LEU A 103 -1.34 8.62 1.67
C LEU A 103 -0.05 8.08 1.03
N PRO A 104 0.59 8.86 0.14
CA PRO A 104 1.81 8.44 -0.53
C PRO A 104 2.94 8.18 0.48
N SER A 105 3.71 7.11 0.24
CA SER A 105 4.92 6.77 0.99
C SER A 105 6.03 7.81 0.81
N ILE A 106 7.11 7.71 1.60
CA ILE A 106 8.30 8.55 1.40
C ILE A 106 8.90 8.30 0.01
N LEU A 107 8.91 7.04 -0.44
CA LEU A 107 9.39 6.70 -1.78
C LEU A 107 8.58 7.44 -2.86
N ASN A 108 7.24 7.37 -2.80
CA ASN A 108 6.38 8.09 -3.74
C ASN A 108 6.60 9.61 -3.69
N SER A 109 6.88 10.15 -2.51
CA SER A 109 7.16 11.58 -2.33
C SER A 109 8.51 12.00 -2.93
N LEU A 110 9.52 11.13 -2.89
CA LEU A 110 10.86 11.39 -3.44
C LEU A 110 10.94 11.22 -4.95
N THR A 111 10.16 10.29 -5.49
CA THR A 111 10.16 9.96 -6.93
C THR A 111 9.20 10.84 -7.71
N GLY A 112 8.23 11.48 -7.03
CA GLY A 112 7.19 12.28 -7.66
C GLY A 112 6.14 11.45 -8.39
N GLU A 113 6.24 10.13 -8.33
CA GLU A 113 5.38 9.16 -9.01
C GLU A 113 4.95 8.08 -8.02
N ARG A 114 3.72 7.59 -8.17
CA ARG A 114 3.24 6.46 -7.38
C ARG A 114 3.92 5.18 -7.84
N LEU A 115 4.56 4.48 -6.90
CA LEU A 115 4.97 3.10 -7.10
C LEU A 115 3.71 2.22 -7.28
N PRO A 116 3.76 1.22 -8.19
CA PRO A 116 2.71 0.22 -8.27
C PRO A 116 2.47 -0.41 -6.91
N SER A 117 1.21 -0.56 -6.51
CA SER A 117 0.82 -1.10 -5.20
C SER A 117 1.44 -2.48 -4.90
N ALA A 118 1.61 -3.32 -5.92
CA ALA A 118 2.30 -4.60 -5.80
C ALA A 118 3.78 -4.46 -5.40
N ILE A 119 4.46 -3.41 -5.88
CA ILE A 119 5.85 -3.13 -5.53
C ILE A 119 5.94 -2.58 -4.11
N ASP A 120 5.04 -1.67 -3.72
CA ASP A 120 4.94 -1.19 -2.34
C ASP A 120 4.70 -2.35 -1.36
N ALA A 121 3.76 -3.24 -1.67
CA ALA A 121 3.49 -4.44 -0.88
C ALA A 121 4.71 -5.36 -0.78
N VAL A 122 5.40 -5.63 -1.90
CA VAL A 122 6.62 -6.45 -1.90
C VAL A 122 7.75 -5.80 -1.11
N LEU A 123 7.93 -4.48 -1.19
CA LEU A 123 8.95 -3.75 -0.44
C LEU A 123 8.67 -3.77 1.07
N VAL A 124 7.42 -3.55 1.47
CA VAL A 124 7.00 -3.60 2.88
C VAL A 124 7.07 -5.03 3.41
N THR A 125 6.36 -5.99 2.79
CA THR A 125 6.31 -7.38 3.27
C THR A 125 7.66 -8.07 3.14
N GLY A 126 8.33 -7.90 2.00
CA GLY A 126 9.65 -8.49 1.74
C GLY A 126 10.72 -7.88 2.65
N GLY A 127 10.71 -6.56 2.85
CA GLY A 127 11.61 -5.86 3.77
C GLY A 127 11.42 -6.31 5.22
N ALA A 128 10.17 -6.38 5.69
CA ALA A 128 9.84 -6.83 7.04
C ALA A 128 10.24 -8.30 7.26
N LEU A 129 9.95 -9.18 6.28
CA LEU A 129 10.30 -10.60 6.35
C LEU A 129 11.82 -10.79 6.35
N ALA A 130 12.54 -10.16 5.41
CA ALA A 130 13.99 -10.25 5.33
C ALA A 130 14.68 -9.68 6.59
N GLY A 131 14.21 -8.53 7.08
CA GLY A 131 14.72 -7.91 8.30
C GLY A 131 14.50 -8.77 9.54
N THR A 132 13.31 -9.37 9.68
CA THR A 132 12.96 -10.24 10.81
C THR A 132 13.75 -11.56 10.77
N LEU A 133 13.83 -12.21 9.60
CA LEU A 133 14.61 -13.44 9.44
C LEU A 133 16.10 -13.20 9.68
N ALA A 134 16.65 -12.09 9.18
CA ALA A 134 18.04 -11.73 9.42
C ALA A 134 18.29 -11.45 10.92
N TRP A 135 17.37 -10.79 11.62
CA TRP A 135 17.46 -10.59 13.06
C TRP A 135 17.47 -11.92 13.84
N ALA A 136 16.55 -12.83 13.52
CA ALA A 136 16.49 -14.16 14.12
C ALA A 136 17.78 -14.97 13.86
N ALA A 137 18.34 -14.86 12.65
CA ALA A 137 19.61 -15.48 12.29
C ALA A 137 20.77 -14.88 13.10
N VAL A 138 20.83 -13.55 13.26
CA VAL A 138 21.87 -12.89 14.07
C VAL A 138 21.81 -13.33 15.53
N ILE A 139 20.61 -13.44 16.12
CA ILE A 139 20.45 -13.96 17.49
C ILE A 139 20.96 -15.40 17.58
N THR A 140 20.51 -16.26 16.68
CA THR A 140 20.89 -17.68 16.67
C THR A 140 22.40 -17.83 16.56
N ILE A 141 23.04 -17.11 15.62
CA ILE A 141 24.50 -17.14 15.45
C ILE A 141 25.20 -16.58 16.70
N ALA A 142 24.71 -15.49 17.28
CA ALA A 142 25.29 -14.92 18.50
C ALA A 142 25.22 -15.89 19.68
N LEU A 143 24.11 -16.63 19.84
CA LEU A 143 23.95 -17.66 20.87
C LEU A 143 24.91 -18.83 20.65
N VAL A 144 25.03 -19.34 19.42
CA VAL A 144 25.98 -20.41 19.08
C VAL A 144 27.42 -19.97 19.35
N LEU A 145 27.79 -18.76 18.95
CA LEU A 145 29.11 -18.20 19.17
C LEU A 145 29.40 -17.94 20.65
N ALA A 146 28.41 -17.50 21.42
CA ALA A 146 28.52 -17.34 22.86
C ALA A 146 28.72 -18.68 23.57
N HIS A 147 27.97 -19.71 23.17
CA HIS A 147 28.13 -21.06 23.69
C HIS A 147 29.53 -21.62 23.40
N ARG A 148 30.03 -21.45 22.16
CA ARG A 148 31.38 -21.86 21.78
C ARG A 148 32.47 -21.15 22.58
N ALA A 149 32.33 -19.84 22.78
CA ALA A 149 33.27 -19.06 23.58
C ALA A 149 33.32 -19.54 25.04
N ARG A 150 32.16 -19.85 25.63
CA ARG A 150 32.07 -20.40 27.00
C ARG A 150 32.68 -21.80 27.12
N ALA A 151 32.58 -22.61 26.07
CA ALA A 151 33.18 -23.94 26.01
C ALA A 151 34.71 -23.91 25.72
N GLY A 152 35.33 -22.73 25.63
CA GLY A 152 36.76 -22.59 25.36
C GLY A 152 37.18 -22.98 23.94
N MET A 153 36.23 -23.12 23.01
CA MET A 153 36.55 -23.44 21.62
C MET A 153 37.24 -22.25 20.93
N PRO A 154 38.27 -22.50 20.09
CA PRO A 154 38.96 -21.44 19.38
C PRO A 154 38.00 -20.70 18.44
N LEU A 155 38.05 -19.37 18.51
CA LEU A 155 37.34 -18.51 17.57
C LEU A 155 37.95 -18.70 16.18
N SER A 156 37.10 -19.00 15.20
CA SER A 156 37.54 -19.15 13.82
C SER A 156 38.21 -17.86 13.34
N LYS A 157 39.39 -17.98 12.75
CA LYS A 157 40.06 -16.84 12.10
C LYS A 157 39.17 -16.29 10.98
N PRO A 158 39.18 -14.97 10.75
CA PRO A 158 38.40 -14.39 9.67
C PRO A 158 38.83 -15.00 8.33
N SER A 159 37.89 -15.59 7.60
CA SER A 159 38.15 -16.12 6.27
C SER A 159 38.13 -14.98 5.25
N ARG A 160 39.00 -15.05 4.24
CA ARG A 160 39.02 -14.06 3.13
C ARG A 160 37.66 -13.97 2.43
N ALA A 161 37.00 -15.12 2.24
CA ALA A 161 35.65 -15.19 1.69
C ALA A 161 34.62 -14.43 2.56
N GLY A 162 34.66 -14.56 3.89
CA GLY A 162 33.74 -13.85 4.78
C GLY A 162 33.93 -12.32 4.75
N VAL A 163 35.16 -11.84 4.56
CA VAL A 163 35.44 -10.41 4.38
C VAL A 163 34.88 -9.89 3.06
N ILE A 164 35.06 -10.66 1.97
CA ILE A 164 34.51 -10.31 0.65
C ILE A 164 32.98 -10.23 0.72
N VAL A 165 32.32 -11.25 1.28
CA VAL A 165 30.86 -11.29 1.43
C VAL A 165 30.36 -10.10 2.26
N ALA A 166 31.06 -9.71 3.33
CA ALA A 166 30.70 -8.56 4.13
C ALA A 166 30.74 -7.24 3.34
N TRP A 167 31.78 -7.03 2.53
CA TRP A 167 31.90 -5.85 1.66
C TRP A 167 30.88 -5.85 0.54
N VAL A 168 30.65 -7.01 -0.10
CA VAL A 168 29.60 -7.17 -1.11
C VAL A 168 28.25 -6.83 -0.50
N ALA A 169 27.91 -7.32 0.69
CA ALA A 169 26.64 -6.97 1.34
C ALA A 169 26.53 -5.47 1.66
N ALA A 170 27.61 -4.83 2.10
CA ALA A 170 27.64 -3.41 2.42
C ALA A 170 27.35 -2.52 1.21
N CYS A 171 27.80 -2.91 0.02
CA CYS A 171 27.58 -2.16 -1.22
C CYS A 171 26.31 -2.60 -1.95
N ALA A 172 26.06 -3.91 -2.04
CA ALA A 172 24.99 -4.48 -2.84
C ALA A 172 23.61 -4.25 -2.23
N MET A 173 23.45 -4.30 -0.91
CA MET A 173 22.13 -4.10 -0.27
C MET A 173 21.56 -2.69 -0.52
N PRO A 174 22.30 -1.58 -0.28
CA PRO A 174 21.84 -0.25 -0.66
C PRO A 174 21.57 -0.12 -2.16
N ALA A 175 22.48 -0.64 -2.99
CA ALA A 175 22.35 -0.54 -4.45
C ALA A 175 21.13 -1.31 -4.98
N LEU A 176 20.84 -2.49 -4.41
CA LEU A 176 19.67 -3.28 -4.75
C LEU A 176 18.38 -2.56 -4.36
N LEU A 177 18.34 -1.94 -3.18
CA LEU A 177 17.20 -1.12 -2.77
C LEU A 177 16.96 0.02 -3.76
N ILE A 178 18.01 0.79 -4.08
CA ILE A 178 17.91 1.90 -5.05
C ILE A 178 17.45 1.37 -6.41
N ALA A 179 18.02 0.27 -6.89
CA ALA A 179 17.66 -0.33 -8.18
C ALA A 179 16.19 -0.79 -8.20
N ILE A 180 15.69 -1.43 -7.13
CA ILE A 180 14.29 -1.83 -7.03
C ILE A 180 13.37 -0.61 -7.02
N CYS A 181 13.70 0.43 -6.25
CA CYS A 181 12.90 1.66 -6.23
C CYS A 181 12.86 2.32 -7.61
N VAL A 182 14.02 2.53 -8.25
CA VAL A 182 14.10 3.15 -9.58
C VAL A 182 13.37 2.32 -10.64
N THR A 183 13.55 0.99 -10.61
CA THR A 183 12.85 0.10 -11.55
C THR A 183 11.34 0.12 -11.31
N GLY A 184 10.91 0.12 -10.05
CA GLY A 184 9.49 0.18 -9.70
C GLY A 184 8.82 1.48 -10.14
N VAL A 185 9.52 2.60 -10.00
CA VAL A 185 9.09 3.90 -10.52
C VAL A 185 8.92 3.83 -12.03
N HIS A 186 9.93 3.36 -12.77
CA HIS A 186 9.84 3.25 -14.23
C HIS A 186 8.72 2.30 -14.70
N LEU A 187 8.48 1.22 -13.97
CA LEU A 187 7.37 0.31 -14.26
C LEU A 187 6.00 0.97 -13.99
N GLY A 188 5.86 1.73 -12.91
CA GLY A 188 4.64 2.50 -12.64
C GLY A 188 4.40 3.62 -13.64
N ALA A 189 5.44 4.37 -13.98
CA ALA A 189 5.41 5.45 -14.96
C ALA A 189 4.97 5.01 -16.36
N SER A 190 5.20 3.73 -16.70
CA SER A 190 4.92 3.17 -18.02
C SER A 190 3.62 2.38 -18.10
N ALA A 191 2.91 2.18 -16.98
CA ALA A 191 1.59 1.58 -16.99
C ALA A 191 0.60 2.52 -17.66
N LEU A 192 0.02 2.07 -18.78
CA LEU A 192 -1.03 2.78 -19.49
C LEU A 192 -2.38 2.38 -18.90
N ASP A 193 -3.27 3.36 -18.74
CA ASP A 193 -4.68 3.12 -18.46
C ASP A 193 -5.43 2.65 -19.72
N ALA A 194 -6.72 2.32 -19.60
CA ALA A 194 -7.52 1.89 -20.75
C ALA A 194 -7.67 2.96 -21.84
N ASN A 195 -7.41 4.22 -21.54
CA ASN A 195 -7.36 5.33 -22.51
C ASN A 195 -5.96 5.54 -23.11
N GLY A 196 -4.97 4.71 -22.74
CA GLY A 196 -3.61 4.79 -23.26
C GLY A 196 -2.77 5.91 -22.65
N ASP A 197 -3.21 6.52 -21.54
CA ASP A 197 -2.44 7.50 -20.78
C ASP A 197 -1.74 6.83 -19.61
N THR A 198 -0.51 7.26 -19.32
CA THR A 198 0.11 6.90 -18.03
C THR A 198 -0.39 7.84 -16.94
N HIS A 199 -0.39 7.39 -15.69
CA HIS A 199 -0.73 8.25 -14.55
C HIS A 199 0.14 9.52 -14.51
N ALA A 200 1.44 9.38 -14.79
CA ALA A 200 2.37 10.51 -14.87
C ALA A 200 2.04 11.47 -16.02
N ALA A 201 1.55 10.96 -17.17
CA ALA A 201 1.08 11.82 -18.26
C ALA A 201 -0.20 12.59 -17.86
N ALA A 202 -1.13 11.94 -17.16
CA ALA A 202 -2.36 12.57 -16.69
C ALA A 202 -2.12 13.61 -15.58
N GLU A 203 -1.31 13.29 -14.57
CA GLU A 203 -0.92 14.23 -13.52
C GLU A 203 0.16 15.22 -13.96
N GLY A 204 0.82 15.01 -15.10
CA GLY A 204 1.80 15.94 -15.67
C GLY A 204 1.15 17.07 -16.47
N ARG A 205 -0.14 16.95 -16.81
CA ARG A 205 -0.92 17.99 -17.52
C ARG A 205 -1.03 19.26 -16.68
N ASP A 206 -1.12 20.40 -17.37
CA ASP A 206 -1.44 21.68 -16.73
C ASP A 206 -2.78 21.59 -15.98
N ARG A 207 -2.98 22.43 -14.97
CA ARG A 207 -4.11 22.33 -14.05
C ARG A 207 -5.46 22.29 -14.78
N ASP A 208 -5.64 23.15 -15.78
CA ASP A 208 -6.89 23.26 -16.53
C ASP A 208 -7.10 22.02 -17.42
N ALA A 209 -6.07 21.61 -18.16
CA ALA A 209 -6.11 20.39 -18.99
C ALA A 209 -6.31 19.10 -18.18
N ARG A 210 -5.84 19.07 -16.93
CA ARG A 210 -6.08 17.97 -16.00
C ARG A 210 -7.54 17.96 -15.53
N HIS A 211 -8.08 19.13 -15.20
CA HIS A 211 -9.46 19.27 -14.78
C HIS A 211 -10.43 18.86 -15.89
N GLU A 212 -10.18 19.29 -17.13
CA GLU A 212 -10.97 18.89 -18.30
C GLU A 212 -10.95 17.36 -18.51
N LEU A 213 -9.77 16.74 -18.44
CA LEU A 213 -9.63 15.29 -18.58
C LEU A 213 -10.36 14.52 -17.47
N ASP A 214 -10.22 14.98 -16.22
CA ASP A 214 -10.90 14.39 -15.08
C ASP A 214 -12.43 14.46 -15.26
N GLN A 215 -12.94 15.61 -15.70
CA GLN A 215 -14.37 15.82 -15.93
C GLN A 215 -14.89 14.98 -17.10
N GLU A 216 -14.14 14.88 -18.21
CA GLU A 216 -14.49 14.04 -19.36
C GLU A 216 -14.61 12.57 -18.94
N ARG A 217 -13.60 12.07 -18.23
CA ARG A 217 -13.54 10.66 -17.81
C ARG A 217 -14.55 10.33 -16.74
N TYR A 218 -14.78 11.26 -15.80
CA TYR A 218 -15.85 11.13 -14.82
C TYR A 218 -17.23 11.14 -15.48
N THR A 219 -17.47 12.02 -16.46
CA THR A 219 -18.73 12.07 -17.21
C THR A 219 -18.97 10.77 -17.97
N THR A 220 -17.93 10.20 -18.58
CA THR A 220 -18.01 8.89 -19.24
C THR A 220 -18.39 7.78 -18.25
N LEU A 221 -17.77 7.76 -17.07
CA LEU A 221 -18.12 6.81 -16.01
C LEU A 221 -19.58 7.01 -15.54
N GLN A 222 -20.04 8.24 -15.37
CA GLN A 222 -21.43 8.53 -14.98
C GLN A 222 -22.43 8.10 -16.05
N HIS A 223 -22.07 8.19 -17.34
CA HIS A 223 -22.92 7.70 -18.42
C HIS A 223 -23.14 6.19 -18.33
N ASP A 224 -22.07 5.42 -18.11
CA ASP A 224 -22.15 3.97 -17.91
C ASP A 224 -22.98 3.63 -16.65
N LEU A 225 -22.88 4.44 -15.60
CA LEU A 225 -23.60 4.21 -14.34
C LEU A 225 -25.06 4.69 -14.35
N ALA A 226 -25.47 5.48 -15.33
CA ALA A 226 -26.84 5.96 -15.47
C ALA A 226 -27.83 4.80 -15.65
N ASP A 227 -27.45 3.78 -16.42
CA ASP A 227 -28.27 2.58 -16.63
C ASP A 227 -28.45 1.81 -15.32
N VAL A 228 -27.37 1.66 -14.54
CA VAL A 228 -27.40 1.02 -13.21
C VAL A 228 -28.30 1.80 -12.26
N ARG A 229 -28.21 3.14 -12.26
CA ARG A 229 -29.07 4.02 -11.46
C ARG A 229 -30.53 3.85 -11.84
N ALA A 230 -30.85 3.79 -13.12
CA ALA A 230 -32.22 3.61 -13.61
C ALA A 230 -32.84 2.27 -13.18
N LEU A 231 -32.02 1.23 -12.94
CA LEU A 231 -32.47 -0.06 -12.44
C LEU A 231 -32.70 -0.07 -10.91
N ILE A 232 -31.96 0.75 -10.17
CA ILE A 232 -32.04 0.82 -8.69
C ILE A 232 -33.07 1.86 -8.21
N SER A 233 -33.12 3.03 -8.86
CA SER A 233 -33.91 4.20 -8.47
C SER A 233 -35.44 4.07 -8.47
N PRO A 234 -36.11 3.20 -9.27
CA PRO A 234 -37.57 3.19 -9.34
C PRO A 234 -38.29 2.71 -8.07
N THR A 235 -37.58 2.16 -7.10
CA THR A 235 -38.15 1.40 -5.97
C THR A 235 -38.14 2.14 -4.63
N GLY A 236 -37.93 3.47 -4.63
CA GLY A 236 -38.00 4.31 -3.42
C GLY A 236 -36.70 4.44 -2.64
N TRP A 237 -35.60 3.89 -3.16
CA TRP A 237 -34.28 3.97 -2.54
C TRP A 237 -33.72 5.39 -2.65
N THR A 238 -33.35 5.97 -1.52
CA THR A 238 -32.73 7.29 -1.48
C THR A 238 -31.22 7.14 -1.43
N GLY A 239 -30.52 8.03 -2.14
CA GLY A 239 -29.09 8.16 -1.98
C GLY A 239 -28.76 8.55 -0.53
N ALA A 240 -27.83 7.83 0.10
CA ALA A 240 -27.28 8.20 1.40
C ALA A 240 -25.85 8.76 1.34
N GLU A 241 -24.95 8.15 0.55
CA GLU A 241 -23.56 8.62 0.44
C GLU A 241 -22.97 8.27 -0.93
N ALA A 242 -22.08 9.12 -1.45
CA ALA A 242 -21.23 8.82 -2.60
C ALA A 242 -19.78 9.19 -2.32
N ARG A 243 -18.82 8.32 -2.68
CA ARG A 243 -17.39 8.54 -2.46
C ARG A 243 -16.55 8.01 -3.63
N ALA A 244 -15.72 8.89 -4.18
CA ALA A 244 -14.66 8.52 -5.09
C ALA A 244 -13.41 8.06 -4.32
N LYS A 245 -12.79 6.97 -4.77
CA LYS A 245 -11.54 6.43 -4.22
C LYS A 245 -10.62 5.97 -5.35
N ALA A 246 -9.45 6.59 -5.43
CA ALA A 246 -8.32 6.06 -6.19
C ALA A 246 -7.58 5.02 -5.33
N GLY A 247 -7.37 3.81 -5.84
CA GLY A 247 -6.73 2.74 -5.06
C GLY A 247 -6.49 1.44 -5.82
N HIS A 248 -6.40 0.34 -5.07
CA HIS A 248 -6.17 -1.00 -5.61
C HIS A 248 -7.51 -1.71 -5.85
N CYS A 249 -7.69 -2.31 -7.03
CA CYS A 249 -8.77 -3.29 -7.27
C CYS A 249 -8.50 -4.56 -6.47
N PRO A 250 -9.36 -4.96 -5.51
CA PRO A 250 -9.18 -6.22 -4.79
C PRO A 250 -9.31 -7.46 -5.68
N TRP A 251 -9.96 -7.35 -6.85
CA TRP A 251 -10.31 -8.48 -7.72
C TRP A 251 -9.45 -8.62 -8.98
N GLU A 252 -8.57 -7.66 -9.28
CA GLU A 252 -7.68 -7.75 -10.45
C GLU A 252 -6.30 -8.26 -10.02
N THR A 253 -5.88 -9.39 -10.59
CA THR A 253 -4.58 -10.03 -10.31
C THR A 253 -3.40 -9.26 -10.89
N GLN A 254 -3.67 -8.24 -11.71
CA GLN A 254 -2.66 -7.36 -12.27
C GLN A 254 -2.57 -6.09 -11.42
N ALA A 255 -1.35 -5.59 -11.27
CA ALA A 255 -1.03 -4.37 -10.54
C ALA A 255 -1.46 -3.12 -11.31
N THR A 256 -2.72 -3.10 -11.75
CA THR A 256 -3.36 -1.96 -12.40
C THR A 256 -3.99 -1.08 -11.32
N ASP A 257 -3.68 0.21 -11.38
CA ASP A 257 -4.36 1.20 -10.55
C ASP A 257 -5.83 1.27 -10.97
N CYS A 258 -6.72 1.20 -10.00
CA CYS A 258 -8.16 1.21 -10.22
C CYS A 258 -8.81 2.40 -9.54
N TYR A 259 -9.77 2.98 -10.25
CA TYR A 259 -10.44 4.19 -9.81
C TYR A 259 -11.89 3.86 -9.52
N SER A 260 -12.20 3.72 -8.24
CA SER A 260 -13.49 3.24 -7.76
C SER A 260 -14.39 4.37 -7.30
N PHE A 261 -15.67 4.24 -7.59
CA PHE A 261 -16.74 5.11 -7.13
C PHE A 261 -17.70 4.25 -6.31
N ASP A 262 -17.88 4.57 -5.02
CA ASP A 262 -18.82 3.92 -4.13
C ASP A 262 -20.07 4.81 -3.98
N ALA A 263 -21.26 4.31 -4.30
CA ALA A 263 -22.55 4.91 -3.92
C ALA A 263 -23.32 4.00 -2.98
N ARG A 264 -23.94 4.59 -1.96
CA ARG A 264 -24.81 3.93 -1.00
C ARG A 264 -26.23 4.46 -1.14
N PHE A 265 -27.17 3.53 -1.20
CA PHE A 265 -28.59 3.79 -1.16
C PHE A 265 -29.22 3.12 0.06
N VAL A 266 -30.20 3.80 0.65
CA VAL A 266 -30.92 3.33 1.84
C VAL A 266 -32.40 3.31 1.56
N HIS A 267 -33.09 2.33 2.14
CA HIS A 267 -34.54 2.33 2.18
C HIS A 267 -35.02 1.74 3.52
N GLU A 268 -35.96 2.42 4.17
CA GLU A 268 -36.45 2.02 5.50
C GLU A 268 -37.34 0.77 5.46
N THR A 269 -38.13 0.59 4.40
CA THR A 269 -39.16 -0.45 4.30
C THR A 269 -39.13 -1.31 3.03
N ALA A 270 -38.11 -1.18 2.18
CA ALA A 270 -38.06 -1.92 0.91
C ALA A 270 -37.73 -3.39 1.15
N GLY A 271 -38.32 -4.25 0.32
CA GLY A 271 -37.85 -5.61 0.19
C GLY A 271 -36.49 -5.69 -0.49
N GLU A 272 -35.93 -6.89 -0.51
CA GLU A 272 -34.73 -7.20 -1.28
C GLU A 272 -34.93 -6.85 -2.77
N PRO A 273 -33.94 -6.21 -3.43
CA PRO A 273 -33.99 -5.93 -4.86
C PRO A 273 -34.09 -7.22 -5.67
N ASP A 274 -34.77 -7.17 -6.82
CA ASP A 274 -34.78 -8.27 -7.77
C ASP A 274 -33.43 -8.34 -8.51
N PHE A 275 -32.43 -8.93 -7.86
CA PHE A 275 -31.08 -9.09 -8.43
C PHE A 275 -31.06 -9.89 -9.73
N VAL A 276 -32.01 -10.80 -9.93
CA VAL A 276 -32.11 -11.56 -11.18
C VAL A 276 -32.62 -10.65 -12.29
N GLY A 277 -33.70 -9.90 -12.04
CA GLY A 277 -34.20 -8.90 -12.99
C GLY A 277 -33.19 -7.79 -13.30
N ILE A 278 -32.39 -7.37 -12.31
CA ILE A 278 -31.29 -6.42 -12.52
C ILE A 278 -30.20 -7.03 -13.39
N ALA A 279 -29.78 -8.28 -13.13
CA ALA A 279 -28.79 -8.97 -13.95
C ALA A 279 -29.28 -9.14 -15.40
N ASP A 280 -30.52 -9.58 -15.60
CA ASP A 280 -31.13 -9.72 -16.93
C ASP A 280 -31.17 -8.37 -17.67
N SER A 281 -31.55 -7.30 -16.97
CA SER A 281 -31.59 -5.94 -17.56
C SER A 281 -30.19 -5.42 -17.92
N LEU A 282 -29.18 -5.73 -17.11
CA LEU A 282 -27.79 -5.38 -17.42
C LEU A 282 -27.27 -6.17 -18.62
N GLN A 283 -27.57 -7.47 -18.71
CA GLN A 283 -27.24 -8.30 -19.87
C GLN A 283 -27.90 -7.78 -21.16
N ASP A 284 -29.17 -7.36 -21.09
CA ASP A 284 -29.89 -6.77 -22.22
C ASP A 284 -29.25 -5.46 -22.70
N SER A 285 -28.64 -4.70 -21.79
CA SER A 285 -27.83 -3.50 -22.09
C SER A 285 -26.39 -3.82 -22.51
N GLY A 286 -26.03 -5.10 -22.65
CA GLY A 286 -24.72 -5.55 -23.13
C GLY A 286 -23.65 -5.69 -22.05
N TRP A 287 -24.02 -5.65 -20.77
CA TRP A 287 -23.09 -5.95 -19.68
C TRP A 287 -22.84 -7.44 -19.56
N ASP A 288 -21.60 -7.80 -19.25
CA ASP A 288 -21.24 -9.17 -18.84
C ASP A 288 -21.46 -9.31 -17.33
N THR A 289 -22.48 -10.06 -16.93
CA THR A 289 -22.86 -10.23 -15.52
C THR A 289 -22.43 -11.60 -15.01
N GLN A 290 -21.93 -11.67 -13.77
CA GLN A 290 -21.72 -12.93 -13.08
C GLN A 290 -22.98 -13.41 -12.35
N ASP A 291 -22.99 -14.67 -11.94
CA ASP A 291 -24.06 -15.24 -11.12
C ASP A 291 -24.18 -14.47 -9.79
N VAL A 292 -25.42 -14.23 -9.35
CA VAL A 292 -25.68 -13.56 -8.06
C VAL A 292 -25.19 -14.45 -6.92
N MET A 293 -24.23 -13.95 -6.15
CA MET A 293 -23.65 -14.65 -5.02
C MET A 293 -24.29 -14.21 -3.71
N THR A 294 -24.29 -15.11 -2.72
CA THR A 294 -24.64 -14.78 -1.34
C THR A 294 -23.44 -15.03 -0.46
N ASP A 295 -23.00 -14.02 0.28
CA ASP A 295 -21.86 -14.15 1.18
C ASP A 295 -22.21 -14.89 2.48
N GLU A 296 -21.20 -15.16 3.29
CA GLU A 296 -21.35 -15.85 4.59
C GLU A 296 -22.19 -15.07 5.62
N TRP A 297 -22.45 -13.78 5.37
CA TRP A 297 -23.25 -12.87 6.19
C TRP A 297 -24.69 -12.73 5.66
N GLY A 298 -25.03 -13.44 4.56
CA GLY A 298 -26.33 -13.38 3.91
C GLY A 298 -26.53 -12.16 3.02
N ALA A 299 -25.48 -11.38 2.74
CA ALA A 299 -25.55 -10.28 1.76
C ALA A 299 -25.53 -10.85 0.35
N ARG A 300 -26.32 -10.27 -0.55
CA ARG A 300 -26.33 -10.63 -1.97
C ARG A 300 -25.45 -9.70 -2.77
N GLU A 301 -24.71 -10.26 -3.71
CA GLU A 301 -23.75 -9.54 -4.52
C GLU A 301 -23.92 -9.91 -5.99
N LEU A 302 -23.92 -8.89 -6.86
CA LEU A 302 -23.92 -9.03 -8.31
C LEU A 302 -22.75 -8.23 -8.87
N ASP A 303 -21.87 -8.92 -9.58
CA ASP A 303 -20.79 -8.31 -10.33
C ASP A 303 -21.15 -8.24 -11.81
N ALA A 304 -20.87 -7.10 -12.44
CA ALA A 304 -21.05 -6.93 -13.88
C ALA A 304 -19.93 -6.08 -14.49
N ARG A 305 -19.70 -6.24 -15.79
CA ARG A 305 -18.70 -5.50 -16.54
C ARG A 305 -19.29 -4.90 -17.82
N SER A 306 -19.12 -3.59 -18.00
CA SER A 306 -19.60 -2.89 -19.19
C SER A 306 -18.76 -3.24 -20.42
N PRO A 307 -19.29 -3.05 -21.64
CA PRO A 307 -18.51 -3.15 -22.88
C PRO A 307 -17.29 -2.22 -22.92
N HIS A 308 -17.33 -1.13 -22.14
CA HIS A 308 -16.26 -0.14 -22.03
C HIS A 308 -15.24 -0.48 -20.93
N GLY A 309 -15.40 -1.63 -20.27
CA GLY A 309 -14.47 -2.14 -19.27
C GLY A 309 -14.70 -1.64 -17.85
N VAL A 310 -15.78 -0.89 -17.59
CA VAL A 310 -16.18 -0.50 -16.23
C VAL A 310 -16.72 -1.73 -15.51
N SER A 311 -16.18 -2.07 -14.34
CA SER A 311 -16.74 -3.14 -13.51
C SER A 311 -17.59 -2.54 -12.39
N ILE A 312 -18.79 -3.08 -12.18
CA ILE A 312 -19.66 -2.73 -11.07
C ILE A 312 -19.87 -3.93 -10.16
N THR A 313 -20.00 -3.66 -8.87
CA THR A 313 -20.44 -4.59 -7.83
C THR A 313 -21.63 -3.97 -7.13
N ILE A 314 -22.78 -4.62 -7.20
CA ILE A 314 -24.01 -4.23 -6.49
C ILE A 314 -24.17 -5.17 -5.32
N ARG A 315 -24.11 -4.64 -4.09
CA ARG A 315 -24.25 -5.43 -2.86
C ARG A 315 -25.43 -4.97 -2.04
N TYR A 316 -26.31 -5.90 -1.69
CA TYR A 316 -27.43 -5.69 -0.79
C TYR A 316 -27.17 -6.32 0.57
N SER A 317 -27.42 -5.55 1.63
CA SER A 317 -27.28 -6.00 3.02
C SER A 317 -28.34 -5.36 3.90
N THR A 318 -28.68 -6.01 5.01
CA THR A 318 -29.59 -5.48 6.03
C THR A 318 -28.83 -5.26 7.34
N VAL A 319 -28.99 -4.08 7.94
CA VAL A 319 -28.41 -3.74 9.25
C VAL A 319 -29.47 -3.00 10.05
N ASP A 320 -29.74 -3.45 11.28
CA ASP A 320 -30.71 -2.81 12.20
C ASP A 320 -32.09 -2.51 11.57
N SER A 321 -32.61 -3.46 10.78
CA SER A 321 -33.88 -3.34 10.03
C SER A 321 -33.88 -2.32 8.88
N SER A 322 -32.74 -1.67 8.61
CA SER A 322 -32.55 -0.81 7.44
C SER A 322 -31.96 -1.62 6.29
N HIS A 323 -32.41 -1.32 5.08
CA HIS A 323 -31.96 -1.97 3.86
C HIS A 323 -30.93 -1.08 3.16
N PHE A 324 -29.82 -1.68 2.72
CA PHE A 324 -28.72 -0.96 2.08
C PHE A 324 -28.38 -1.60 0.74
N ILE A 325 -28.23 -0.78 -0.29
CA ILE A 325 -27.57 -1.14 -1.55
C ILE A 325 -26.28 -0.33 -1.64
N ASN A 326 -25.16 -1.02 -1.78
CA ASN A 326 -23.88 -0.38 -2.10
C ASN A 326 -23.54 -0.73 -3.55
N VAL A 327 -23.37 0.29 -4.38
CA VAL A 327 -22.88 0.15 -5.75
C VAL A 327 -21.44 0.62 -5.76
N ARG A 328 -20.52 -0.30 -6.07
CA ARG A 328 -19.12 0.03 -6.33
C ARG A 328 -18.89 -0.06 -7.83
N ALA A 329 -18.62 1.06 -8.48
CA ALA A 329 -18.14 1.10 -9.85
C ALA A 329 -16.63 1.23 -9.85
N THR A 330 -15.95 0.65 -10.83
CA THR A 330 -14.51 0.77 -10.99
C THR A 330 -14.19 1.00 -12.46
N SER A 331 -13.55 2.15 -12.71
CA SER A 331 -13.13 2.56 -14.03
C SER A 331 -11.74 2.01 -14.34
N PRO A 332 -11.51 1.51 -15.57
CA PRO A 332 -10.19 1.12 -16.03
C PRO A 332 -9.33 2.33 -16.45
N SER A 333 -9.88 3.54 -16.35
CA SER A 333 -9.20 4.80 -16.68
C SER A 333 -9.14 5.75 -15.48
N TRP A 334 -8.06 6.51 -15.35
CA TRP A 334 -7.86 7.48 -14.25
C TRP A 334 -8.87 8.62 -14.30
N TRP A 335 -9.46 9.02 -13.17
CA TRP A 335 -10.37 10.18 -13.06
C TRP A 335 -10.12 11.01 -11.80
N GLY A 336 -8.84 11.16 -11.43
CA GLY A 336 -8.41 12.02 -10.32
C GLY A 336 -8.42 11.34 -8.95
N SER A 337 -7.64 11.89 -8.01
CA SER A 337 -7.51 11.37 -6.63
C SER A 337 -8.16 12.26 -5.55
N ARG A 338 -8.65 13.45 -5.93
CA ARG A 338 -9.31 14.41 -5.05
C ARG A 338 -10.49 15.02 -5.77
N TYR A 339 -11.66 14.44 -5.58
CA TYR A 339 -12.89 15.01 -6.10
C TYR A 339 -13.90 15.21 -4.96
N ASP A 340 -13.93 16.44 -4.46
CA ASP A 340 -15.14 17.09 -3.94
C ASP A 340 -15.80 17.69 -5.20
N ILE A 341 -16.65 16.91 -5.88
CA ILE A 341 -17.36 17.34 -7.09
C ILE A 341 -18.40 18.35 -6.64
N ARG A 342 -17.98 19.60 -6.51
CA ARG A 342 -18.90 20.72 -6.36
C ARG A 342 -19.22 21.24 -7.74
N VAL A 343 -20.45 20.93 -8.13
CA VAL A 343 -21.23 21.52 -9.22
C VAL A 343 -20.76 21.14 -10.64
N PRO A 344 -21.58 20.43 -11.44
CA PRO A 344 -21.34 20.31 -12.87
C PRO A 344 -21.46 21.68 -13.56
N GLU A 345 -20.51 22.00 -14.45
CA GLU A 345 -20.68 23.10 -15.40
C GLU A 345 -21.84 22.84 -16.37
N GLU A 346 -22.42 23.93 -16.90
CA GLU A 346 -23.57 23.94 -17.79
C GLU A 346 -23.46 22.91 -18.92
N GLY A 347 -24.41 21.96 -18.97
CA GLY A 347 -24.57 21.04 -20.10
C GLY A 347 -24.69 19.56 -19.74
N VAL A 348 -24.38 19.17 -18.50
CA VAL A 348 -24.68 17.83 -17.98
C VAL A 348 -26.05 17.86 -17.30
N ASP A 349 -26.95 16.96 -17.69
CA ASP A 349 -28.25 16.80 -17.05
C ASP A 349 -28.06 16.47 -15.55
N PRO A 350 -28.40 17.39 -14.63
CA PRO A 350 -28.16 17.19 -13.20
C PRO A 350 -28.90 15.96 -12.64
N ASP A 351 -29.98 15.51 -13.30
CA ASP A 351 -30.71 14.30 -12.92
C ASP A 351 -29.93 13.01 -13.22
N ARG A 352 -28.81 13.09 -13.95
CA ARG A 352 -28.01 11.95 -14.46
C ARG A 352 -26.60 11.86 -13.87
N VAL A 353 -26.22 12.75 -12.96
CA VAL A 353 -24.91 12.75 -12.28
C VAL A 353 -25.09 12.33 -10.82
N TRP A 354 -24.18 11.52 -10.27
CA TRP A 354 -24.07 11.33 -8.83
C TRP A 354 -23.17 12.41 -8.23
N THR A 355 -23.73 13.58 -7.92
CA THR A 355 -22.96 14.64 -7.24
C THR A 355 -22.97 14.40 -5.72
N ALA A 356 -21.95 14.89 -5.01
CA ALA A 356 -21.93 14.84 -3.54
C ALA A 356 -23.10 15.66 -2.91
N GLU A 357 -23.72 16.54 -3.69
CA GLU A 357 -24.82 17.41 -3.27
C GLU A 357 -26.20 16.72 -3.38
N ASP A 358 -26.32 15.59 -4.09
CA ASP A 358 -27.57 14.81 -4.22
C ASP A 358 -27.89 13.94 -3.00
N PHE A 359 -27.01 13.95 -1.99
CA PHE A 359 -27.07 13.09 -0.82
C PHE A 359 -27.20 13.98 0.43
N PRO A 360 -28.32 13.92 1.17
CA PRO A 360 -28.47 14.73 2.38
C PRO A 360 -27.43 14.32 3.43
N ALA A 361 -26.77 15.32 4.01
CA ALA A 361 -25.71 15.19 5.01
C ALA A 361 -26.11 14.47 6.30
#